data_AF-A0A1A2E8U3-F1
#
_entry.id   AF-A0A1A2E8U3-F1
#
_cell.length_a   1.000
_cell.length_b   1.000
_cell.length_c   1.000
_cell.angle_alpha   90.00
_cell.angle_beta   90.00
_cell.angle_gamma   90.00
#
_symmetry.space_group_name_H-M   'P 1'
#
loop_
_entity.id
_entity.type
_entity.pdbx_description
1 polymer ?
#
loop_
_entity_poly.entity_id
_entity_poly.type
_entity_poly.pdbx_seq_one_letter_code
_entity_poly.pdbx_strand_id
1 'polypeptide(L)'
;MGRRRRGRGDRDRPSGPGVGFNFFDTAHEYGFGTAERILGTALRHDLDHARDEVLIATKGGLRETDDGPVRDARPEWLRHDVDTSLAALGLDRIDLYQVHWPDPAVPAAETAGALADLVATGKIRHVGVSN
;
A
#
# COMPACT_ATOMS: atom_id res chain seq x y z
N MET A 1 -39.41 23.50 28.00
CA MET A 1 -39.31 23.14 26.57
C MET A 1 -37.91 23.51 26.08
N GLY A 2 -37.08 22.53 25.70
CA GLY A 2 -35.74 22.72 25.08
C GLY A 2 -34.62 23.13 26.05
N ARG A 3 -33.37 22.66 25.97
CA ARG A 3 -32.67 21.94 24.90
C ARG A 3 -31.68 20.93 25.53
N ARG A 4 -31.72 19.69 25.02
CA ARG A 4 -30.73 18.65 25.29
C ARG A 4 -29.38 19.13 24.75
N ARG A 5 -28.32 19.03 25.57
CA ARG A 5 -26.93 19.19 25.13
C ARG A 5 -26.62 18.08 24.12
N ARG A 6 -26.56 18.41 22.84
CA ARG A 6 -26.01 17.51 21.83
C ARG A 6 -24.50 17.39 22.09
N GLY A 7 -24.03 16.15 22.14
CA GLY A 7 -22.64 15.80 22.41
C GLY A 7 -21.68 16.47 21.42
N ARG A 8 -20.47 16.73 21.90
CA ARG A 8 -19.32 17.10 21.07
C ARG A 8 -18.99 15.89 20.20
N GLY A 9 -19.57 15.85 19.01
CA GLY A 9 -19.10 14.98 17.93
C GLY A 9 -17.84 15.60 17.33
N ASP A 10 -16.74 14.88 17.47
CA ASP A 10 -15.82 14.53 16.39
C ASP A 10 -15.55 15.60 15.31
N ARG A 11 -15.08 16.79 15.72
CA ARG A 11 -14.72 17.89 14.81
C ARG A 11 -13.24 18.25 14.82
N ASP A 12 -12.39 17.40 15.40
CA ASP A 12 -10.95 17.68 15.52
C ASP A 12 -10.09 16.90 14.49
N ARG A 13 -10.70 16.19 13.53
CA ARG A 13 -9.96 15.73 12.34
C ARG A 13 -10.02 16.85 11.29
N PRO A 14 -8.88 17.46 10.90
CA PRO A 14 -8.89 18.47 9.84
C PRO A 14 -9.42 17.82 8.56
N SER A 15 -10.61 18.23 8.13
CA SER A 15 -11.17 17.89 6.83
C SER A 15 -10.41 18.66 5.77
N GLY A 16 -9.51 17.99 5.04
CA GLY A 16 -8.75 18.57 3.93
C GLY A 16 -7.64 19.53 4.39
N PRO A 17 -6.36 19.22 4.16
CA PRO A 17 -5.31 19.94 4.86
C PRO A 17 -4.79 21.16 4.09
N GLY A 18 -4.90 22.34 4.72
CA GLY A 18 -4.18 23.57 4.37
C GLY A 18 -2.66 23.51 4.59
N VAL A 19 -2.09 22.31 4.78
CA VAL A 19 -0.68 21.90 4.67
C VAL A 19 -0.70 20.36 4.66
N GLY A 20 -0.79 19.76 3.48
CA GLY A 20 -1.39 18.44 3.31
C GLY A 20 -0.48 17.24 3.19
N PHE A 21 -0.36 16.47 4.26
CA PHE A 21 0.13 15.10 4.18
C PHE A 21 -0.97 14.22 3.57
N ASN A 22 -0.76 13.77 2.34
CA ASN A 22 -1.66 12.87 1.63
C ASN A 22 -0.97 11.62 1.08
N PHE A 23 0.32 11.45 1.37
CA PHE A 23 1.14 10.30 0.98
C PHE A 23 1.39 9.41 2.19
N PHE A 24 1.00 8.14 2.08
CA PHE A 24 1.14 7.14 3.13
C PHE A 24 1.98 5.98 2.61
N ASP A 25 3.06 5.67 3.30
CA ASP A 25 4.00 4.60 2.95
C ASP A 25 3.89 3.45 3.96
N THR A 26 3.82 2.23 3.44
CA THR A 26 3.83 0.97 4.20
C THR A 26 4.72 -0.05 3.48
N ALA A 27 4.73 -1.30 3.94
CA ALA A 27 5.34 -2.42 3.25
C ALA A 27 4.55 -3.70 3.56
N HIS A 28 4.49 -4.64 2.63
CA HIS A 28 3.84 -5.92 2.87
C HIS A 28 4.45 -6.63 4.09
N GLU A 29 5.77 -6.59 4.21
CA GLU A 29 6.50 -7.26 5.28
C GLU A 29 6.32 -6.65 6.67
N TYR A 30 5.63 -5.51 6.79
CA TYR A 30 5.26 -4.95 8.08
C TYR A 30 4.12 -5.77 8.69
N GLY A 31 4.50 -6.91 9.26
CA GLY A 31 3.60 -7.92 9.78
C GLY A 31 2.81 -8.65 8.71
N PHE A 32 3.41 -8.88 7.53
CA PHE A 32 2.83 -9.64 6.39
C PHE A 32 1.37 -9.25 6.09
N GLY A 33 1.19 -7.97 5.77
CA GLY A 33 -0.08 -7.33 5.49
C GLY A 33 -0.81 -6.77 6.71
N THR A 34 -0.30 -6.94 7.93
CA THR A 34 -0.97 -6.39 9.12
C THR A 34 -0.98 -4.86 9.13
N ALA A 35 0.16 -4.22 8.85
CA ALA A 35 0.22 -2.76 8.76
C ALA A 35 -0.66 -2.22 7.63
N GLU A 36 -0.70 -2.92 6.48
CA GLU A 36 -1.56 -2.61 5.34
C GLU A 36 -3.05 -2.65 5.72
N ARG A 37 -3.50 -3.70 6.44
CA ARG A 37 -4.89 -3.79 6.94
C ARG A 37 -5.25 -2.67 7.90
N ILE A 38 -4.33 -2.33 8.80
CA ILE A 38 -4.52 -1.23 9.75
C ILE A 38 -4.64 0.10 9.00
N LEU A 39 -3.74 0.35 8.03
CA LEU A 39 -3.75 1.56 7.22
C LEU A 39 -5.03 1.69 6.39
N GLY A 40 -5.43 0.63 5.68
CA GLY A 40 -6.66 0.60 4.89
C GLY A 40 -7.90 0.86 5.74
N THR A 41 -7.95 0.30 6.95
CA THR A 41 -9.03 0.58 7.92
C THR A 41 -9.00 2.02 8.40
N ALA A 42 -7.82 2.54 8.75
CA ALA A 42 -7.66 3.88 9.32
C ALA A 42 -8.02 4.99 8.31
N LEU A 43 -7.76 4.75 7.02
CA LEU A 43 -8.04 5.67 5.93
C LEU A 43 -9.37 5.41 5.24
N ARG A 44 -10.21 4.48 5.74
CA ARG A 44 -11.34 4.00 4.96
C ARG A 44 -12.29 5.11 4.50
N HIS A 45 -12.59 6.05 5.40
CA HIS A 45 -13.42 7.21 5.07
C HIS A 45 -12.83 8.03 3.92
N ASP A 46 -11.54 8.33 3.94
CA ASP A 46 -10.91 9.17 2.91
C ASP A 46 -10.76 8.41 1.58
N LEU A 47 -10.48 7.11 1.64
CA LEU A 47 -10.44 6.23 0.47
C LEU A 47 -11.83 6.07 -0.18
N ASP A 48 -12.91 6.10 0.61
CA ASP A 48 -14.30 6.05 0.10
C ASP A 48 -14.74 7.33 -0.62
N HIS A 49 -14.32 8.49 -0.12
CA HIS A 49 -14.86 9.78 -0.55
C HIS A 49 -13.89 10.55 -1.46
N ALA A 50 -12.60 10.24 -1.39
CA ALA A 50 -11.53 10.99 -2.03
C ALA A 50 -10.30 10.10 -2.37
N ARG A 51 -10.53 8.92 -2.95
CA ARG A 51 -9.45 7.95 -3.29
C ARG A 51 -8.28 8.59 -4.02
N ASP A 52 -8.53 9.47 -4.98
CA ASP A 52 -7.48 10.09 -5.79
C ASP A 52 -6.75 11.26 -5.09
N GLU A 53 -7.22 11.70 -3.92
CA GLU A 53 -6.51 12.66 -3.07
C GLU A 53 -5.52 11.98 -2.13
N VAL A 54 -5.66 10.66 -1.90
CA VAL A 54 -4.81 9.85 -1.04
C VAL A 54 -3.83 9.02 -1.88
N LEU A 55 -2.53 9.18 -1.66
CA LEU A 55 -1.49 8.42 -2.31
C LEU A 55 -0.99 7.30 -1.39
N ILE A 56 -1.16 6.05 -1.80
CA ILE A 56 -0.68 4.88 -1.05
C ILE A 56 0.54 4.27 -1.74
N ALA A 57 1.65 4.23 -1.01
CA ALA A 57 2.83 3.48 -1.36
C ALA A 57 2.94 2.21 -0.51
N THR A 58 3.26 1.09 -1.15
CA THR A 58 3.70 -0.12 -0.44
C THR A 58 4.96 -0.69 -1.09
N LYS A 59 5.61 -1.61 -0.39
CA LYS A 59 6.83 -2.27 -0.83
C LYS A 59 6.64 -3.77 -0.70
N GLY A 60 7.34 -4.49 -1.55
CA GLY A 60 7.31 -5.94 -1.52
C GLY A 60 8.52 -6.57 -2.19
N GLY A 61 8.42 -7.86 -2.49
CA GLY A 61 9.56 -8.65 -2.96
C GLY A 61 10.37 -9.29 -1.84
N LEU A 62 9.81 -9.42 -0.63
CA LEU A 62 10.26 -10.42 0.35
C LEU A 62 9.18 -11.48 0.55
N ARG A 63 9.60 -12.70 0.84
CA ARG A 63 8.74 -13.84 1.12
C ARG A 63 9.03 -14.40 2.50
N GLU A 64 8.00 -14.66 3.28
CA GLU A 64 8.14 -15.38 4.55
C GLU A 64 8.48 -16.85 4.29
N THR A 65 9.46 -17.37 5.03
CA THR A 65 9.85 -18.78 5.03
C THR A 65 10.07 -19.24 6.48
N ASP A 66 10.21 -20.55 6.69
CA ASP A 66 10.50 -21.13 8.01
C ASP A 66 11.82 -20.59 8.60
N ASP A 67 12.77 -20.20 7.74
CA ASP A 67 14.07 -19.63 8.12
C ASP A 67 14.05 -18.09 8.22
N GLY A 68 12.88 -17.47 8.06
CA GLY A 68 12.68 -16.02 8.06
C GLY A 68 12.44 -15.42 6.67
N PRO A 69 12.39 -14.08 6.56
CA PRO A 69 12.12 -13.41 5.29
C PRO A 69 13.29 -13.56 4.32
N VAL A 70 13.00 -13.96 3.09
CA VAL A 70 13.97 -14.03 1.98
C VAL A 70 13.60 -13.04 0.89
N ARG A 71 14.60 -12.58 0.12
CA ARG A 71 14.35 -11.77 -1.08
C ARG A 71 13.77 -12.64 -2.18
N ASP A 72 12.75 -12.13 -2.83
CA ASP A 72 12.02 -12.83 -3.88
C ASP A 72 11.47 -11.82 -4.89
N ALA A 73 12.35 -11.32 -5.76
CA ALA A 73 11.93 -10.37 -6.81
C ALA A 73 11.47 -11.09 -8.09
N ARG A 74 11.14 -12.38 -8.00
CA ARG A 74 10.67 -13.18 -9.13
C ARG A 74 9.31 -12.69 -9.63
N PRO A 75 9.04 -12.73 -10.94
CA PRO A 75 7.78 -12.27 -11.51
C PRO A 75 6.53 -12.87 -10.88
N GLU A 76 6.56 -14.15 -10.51
CA GLU A 76 5.41 -14.84 -9.92
C GLU A 76 5.12 -14.35 -8.51
N TRP A 77 6.18 -14.12 -7.72
CA TRP A 77 6.05 -13.64 -6.35
C TRP A 77 5.54 -12.20 -6.33
N LEU A 78 6.11 -11.29 -7.12
CA LEU A 78 5.69 -9.89 -7.14
C LEU A 78 4.21 -9.73 -7.52
N ARG A 79 3.68 -10.56 -8.42
CA ARG A 79 2.24 -10.55 -8.75
C ARG A 79 1.39 -11.00 -7.57
N HIS A 80 1.78 -12.09 -6.90
CA HIS A 80 1.10 -12.58 -5.70
C HIS A 80 1.14 -11.56 -4.56
N ASP A 81 2.29 -10.93 -4.37
CA ASP A 81 2.55 -9.97 -3.30
C ASP A 81 1.71 -8.70 -3.49
N VAL A 82 1.66 -8.16 -4.72
CA VAL A 82 0.74 -7.06 -5.06
C VAL A 82 -0.72 -7.42 -4.80
N ASP A 83 -1.17 -8.62 -5.19
CA ASP A 83 -2.55 -9.04 -4.97
C ASP A 83 -2.87 -9.15 -3.48
N THR A 84 -1.92 -9.60 -2.68
CA THR A 84 -2.07 -9.71 -1.22
C THR A 84 -2.08 -8.33 -0.56
N SER A 85 -1.21 -7.41 -0.99
CA SER A 85 -1.22 -6.02 -0.54
C SER A 85 -2.51 -5.29 -0.89
N LEU A 86 -3.02 -5.45 -2.12
CA LEU A 86 -4.30 -4.87 -2.54
C LEU A 86 -5.46 -5.36 -1.67
N ALA A 87 -5.50 -6.68 -1.42
CA ALA A 87 -6.50 -7.28 -0.54
C ALA A 87 -6.38 -6.78 0.92
N ALA A 88 -5.15 -6.65 1.43
CA ALA A 88 -4.89 -6.15 2.78
C ALA A 88 -5.31 -4.67 2.93
N LEU A 89 -5.00 -3.83 1.95
CA LEU A 89 -5.35 -2.41 1.92
C LEU A 89 -6.85 -2.19 1.62
N GLY A 90 -7.53 -3.17 1.01
CA GLY A 90 -8.90 -3.03 0.51
C GLY A 90 -8.98 -2.07 -0.68
N LEU A 91 -8.02 -2.17 -1.61
CA LEU A 91 -7.87 -1.30 -2.77
C LEU A 91 -7.85 -2.10 -4.08
N ASP A 92 -8.28 -1.47 -5.16
CA ASP A 92 -8.13 -2.01 -6.53
C ASP A 92 -6.82 -1.55 -7.21
N ARG A 93 -6.15 -0.52 -6.65
CA ARG A 93 -4.92 0.07 -7.17
C ARG A 93 -4.00 0.56 -6.05
N ILE A 94 -2.71 0.29 -6.16
CA ILE A 94 -1.61 0.90 -5.39
C ILE A 94 -1.01 2.07 -6.21
N ASP A 95 -0.75 3.21 -5.58
CA ASP A 95 -0.23 4.38 -6.31
C ASP A 95 1.28 4.28 -6.56
N LEU A 96 2.04 3.73 -5.62
CA LEU A 96 3.47 3.45 -5.78
C LEU A 96 3.79 2.07 -5.19
N TYR A 97 4.21 1.12 -6.02
CA TYR A 97 4.75 -0.16 -5.55
C TYR A 97 6.26 -0.17 -5.71
N GLN A 98 6.98 -0.54 -4.66
CA GLN A 98 8.44 -0.51 -4.65
C GLN A 98 9.01 -1.91 -4.40
N VAL A 99 10.07 -2.27 -5.11
CA VAL A 99 10.87 -3.44 -4.72
C VAL A 99 11.69 -3.06 -3.49
N HIS A 100 11.46 -3.78 -2.39
CA HIS A 100 11.97 -3.44 -1.07
C HIS A 100 13.48 -3.68 -0.93
N TRP A 101 14.01 -4.67 -1.65
CA TRP A 101 15.43 -4.97 -1.72
C TRP A 101 15.79 -5.58 -3.08
N PRO A 102 16.98 -5.29 -3.64
CA PRO A 102 17.47 -5.99 -4.82
C PRO A 102 17.67 -7.47 -4.51
N ASP A 103 17.14 -8.32 -5.38
CA ASP A 103 17.34 -9.76 -5.36
C ASP A 103 18.49 -10.13 -6.31
N PRO A 104 19.67 -10.52 -5.81
CA PRO A 104 20.81 -10.87 -6.65
C PRO A 104 20.60 -12.17 -7.45
N ALA A 105 19.60 -12.98 -7.10
CA ALA A 105 19.29 -14.22 -7.80
C ALA A 105 18.37 -14.01 -9.01
N VAL A 106 17.77 -12.82 -9.17
CA VAL A 106 16.81 -12.53 -10.25
C VAL A 106 17.37 -11.44 -11.16
N PRO A 107 17.47 -11.67 -12.48
CA PRO A 107 17.85 -10.61 -13.42
C PRO A 107 16.91 -9.42 -13.33
N ALA A 108 17.46 -8.21 -13.19
CA ALA A 108 16.66 -6.99 -13.02
C ALA A 108 15.62 -6.77 -14.13
N ALA A 109 15.89 -7.25 -15.35
CA ALA A 109 14.95 -7.18 -16.47
C ALA A 109 13.69 -8.03 -16.25
N GLU A 110 13.79 -9.17 -15.55
CA GLU A 110 12.63 -10.02 -15.23
C GLU A 110 11.74 -9.33 -14.20
N THR A 111 12.35 -8.82 -13.13
CA THR A 111 11.66 -7.98 -12.13
C THR A 111 10.98 -6.77 -12.78
N ALA A 112 11.71 -6.02 -13.63
CA ALA A 112 11.16 -4.87 -14.34
C ALA A 112 10.00 -5.24 -15.28
N GLY A 113 10.09 -6.39 -15.97
CA GLY A 113 9.01 -6.91 -16.81
C GLY A 113 7.74 -7.20 -16.01
N ALA A 114 7.86 -7.84 -14.86
CA ALA A 114 6.72 -8.11 -13.98
C ALA A 114 6.05 -6.82 -13.47
N LEU A 115 6.86 -5.83 -13.08
CA LEU A 115 6.36 -4.52 -12.64
C LEU A 115 5.69 -3.76 -13.79
N ALA A 116 6.22 -3.86 -15.01
CA ALA A 116 5.60 -3.28 -16.20
C ALA A 116 4.24 -3.91 -16.51
N ASP A 117 4.10 -5.23 -16.39
CA ASP A 117 2.81 -5.92 -16.53
C ASP A 117 1.80 -5.44 -15.48
N LEU A 118 2.23 -5.30 -14.22
CA LEU A 118 1.39 -4.82 -13.13
C LEU A 118 0.91 -3.37 -13.36
N VAL A 119 1.77 -2.52 -13.94
CA VAL A 119 1.37 -1.18 -14.41
C VAL A 119 0.36 -1.27 -15.53
N ALA A 120 0.61 -2.11 -16.54
CA ALA A 120 -0.27 -2.28 -17.70
C ALA A 120 -1.67 -2.79 -17.31
N THR A 121 -1.75 -3.64 -16.27
CA THR A 121 -3.03 -4.14 -15.73
C THR A 121 -3.76 -3.12 -14.86
N GLY A 122 -3.11 -2.02 -14.47
CA GLY A 122 -3.69 -0.97 -13.62
C GLY A 122 -3.68 -1.27 -12.12
N LYS A 123 -3.12 -2.42 -11.69
CA LYS A 123 -2.99 -2.80 -10.27
C LYS A 123 -2.02 -1.89 -9.51
N ILE A 124 -0.99 -1.39 -10.19
CA ILE A 124 -0.06 -0.40 -9.66
C ILE A 124 0.03 0.78 -10.62
N ARG A 125 0.16 2.01 -10.11
CA ARG A 125 0.26 3.22 -10.94
C ARG A 125 1.71 3.59 -11.27
N HIS A 126 2.58 3.52 -10.27
CA HIS A 126 4.00 3.82 -10.39
C HIS A 126 4.85 2.74 -9.74
N VAL A 127 6.10 2.64 -10.20
CA VAL A 127 7.09 1.69 -9.72
C VAL A 127 8.24 2.46 -9.07
N GLY A 128 8.76 1.95 -7.97
CA GLY A 128 9.96 2.45 -7.31
C GLY A 128 10.89 1.33 -6.83
N VAL A 129 11.99 1.72 -6.19
CA VAL A 129 12.95 0.83 -5.53
C VAL A 129 13.36 1.46 -4.20
N SER A 130 13.69 0.64 -3.21
CA SER A 130 14.04 1.09 -1.85
C SER A 130 15.12 0.17 -1.25
N ASN A 131 15.91 0.67 -0.29
CA ASN A 131 16.87 -0.07 0.55
C ASN A 131 17.07 0.65 1.88
#